data_AF-A0A0G0DE10-F1
#
_entry.id   AF-A0A0G0DE10-F1
#
_cell.length_a   1.000
_cell.length_b   1.000
_cell.length_c   1.000
_cell.angle_alpha   90.00
_cell.angle_beta   90.00
_cell.angle_gamma   90.00
#
_symmetry.space_group_name_H-M   'P 1'
#
loop_
_entity.id
_entity.type
_entity.pdbx_description
1 polymer ?
#
loop_
_entity_poly.entity_id
_entity_poly.type
_entity_poly.pdbx_seq_one_letter_code
_entity_poly.pdbx_strand_id
1 'polypeptide(L)'
;MLTPLILAYLGPIFAIIFSALGVAFGQGFGGFGALDGLERQKMGHEAGFRTLMIGLGITESGAILAFVAVILSIFDISKDTTTMGVGLARFGSGFAMGLVAAVVGFSSSMAVKEACKSIFRQPNFAQKITTFMLITQSIIEAPVIFAFIIFLIIKTFVVNPISLYQGMHLFAAALVIAFGCVGPTIGQGIFVKSACHSIGLNKSAYSKIFPFTLFSQAIIETPVIFSFIVSFLLIYSKSSSLLFTSVVSSLAAAIAMGFGAIGVGISTGYVASKACKMIAENPDNYNLILRNTLMTQAIIESSAIYSLVIALFVMWK
;
A
#
# COMPACT_ATOMS: atom_id res chain seq x y z
N MET A 1 8.12 11.08 -31.18
CA MET A 1 7.11 10.00 -31.30
C MET A 1 7.43 8.95 -30.24
N LEU A 2 6.45 8.52 -29.45
CA LEU A 2 6.64 7.48 -28.43
C LEU A 2 6.99 6.16 -29.12
N THR A 3 8.21 5.66 -28.96
CA THR A 3 8.60 4.35 -29.52
C THR A 3 8.29 3.25 -28.51
N PRO A 4 7.97 2.01 -28.97
CA PRO A 4 7.74 0.87 -28.08
C PRO A 4 8.91 0.61 -27.12
N LEU A 5 10.13 0.82 -27.59
CA LEU A 5 11.35 0.66 -26.83
C LEU A 5 11.45 1.69 -25.69
N ILE A 6 11.14 2.96 -25.96
CA ILE A 6 11.11 4.01 -24.93
C ILE A 6 10.11 3.61 -23.84
N LEU A 7 8.90 3.18 -24.22
CA LEU A 7 7.85 2.82 -23.28
C LEU A 7 8.26 1.61 -22.40
N ALA A 8 8.93 0.62 -22.99
CA ALA A 8 9.46 -0.52 -22.26
C ALA A 8 10.53 -0.12 -21.22
N TYR A 9 11.39 0.87 -21.52
CA TYR A 9 12.36 1.42 -20.57
C TYR A 9 11.75 2.38 -19.54
N LEU A 10 10.66 3.07 -19.87
CA LEU A 10 9.98 3.95 -18.94
C LEU A 10 9.43 3.18 -17.73
N GLY A 11 8.87 1.98 -17.91
CA GLY A 11 8.34 1.18 -16.79
C GLY A 11 9.35 1.01 -15.64
N PRO A 12 10.54 0.44 -15.90
CA PRO A 12 11.60 0.31 -14.89
C PRO A 12 12.06 1.65 -14.32
N ILE A 13 12.17 2.70 -15.14
CA ILE A 13 12.58 4.04 -14.67
C ILE A 13 11.56 4.60 -13.68
N PHE A 14 10.27 4.52 -14.01
CA PHE A 14 9.21 4.99 -13.12
C PHE A 14 9.11 4.15 -11.85
N ALA A 15 9.34 2.83 -11.95
CA ALA A 15 9.38 1.94 -10.79
C ALA A 15 10.40 2.42 -9.75
N ILE A 16 11.65 2.69 -10.18
CA ILE A 16 12.71 3.10 -9.25
C ILE A 16 12.55 4.54 -8.76
N ILE A 17 12.13 5.48 -9.63
CA ILE A 17 11.96 6.89 -9.24
C ILE A 17 10.91 6.99 -8.13
N PHE A 18 9.73 6.40 -8.32
CA PHE A 18 8.68 6.49 -7.33
C PHE A 18 9.06 5.76 -6.03
N SER A 19 9.60 4.53 -6.13
CA SER A 19 9.98 3.78 -4.92
C SER A 19 11.04 4.51 -4.12
N ALA A 20 12.09 5.03 -4.78
CA ALA A 20 13.16 5.77 -4.12
C ALA A 20 12.65 7.05 -3.47
N LEU A 21 11.78 7.81 -4.15
CA LEU A 21 11.19 9.03 -3.57
C LEU A 21 10.38 8.70 -2.32
N GLY A 22 9.42 7.79 -2.39
CA GLY A 22 8.54 7.50 -1.26
C GLY A 22 9.27 6.90 -0.05
N VAL A 23 10.21 5.97 -0.29
CA VAL A 23 11.02 5.36 0.77
C VAL A 23 11.98 6.39 1.38
N ALA A 24 12.70 7.18 0.59
CA ALA A 24 13.63 8.19 1.13
C ALA A 24 12.90 9.27 1.96
N PHE A 25 11.77 9.79 1.46
CA PHE A 25 10.94 10.71 2.22
C PHE A 25 10.40 10.07 3.50
N GLY A 26 9.92 8.82 3.41
CA GLY A 26 9.48 8.05 4.57
C GLY A 26 10.58 7.92 5.62
N GLN A 27 11.76 7.45 5.24
CA GLN A 27 12.88 7.24 6.16
C GLN A 27 13.32 8.55 6.81
N GLY A 28 13.33 9.65 6.08
CA GLY A 28 13.55 10.99 6.63
C GLY A 28 12.52 11.35 7.72
N PHE A 29 11.24 11.02 7.51
CA PHE A 29 10.19 11.18 8.52
C PHE A 29 10.41 10.32 9.76
N GLY A 30 10.83 9.06 9.58
CA GLY A 30 11.20 8.16 10.67
C GLY A 30 12.35 8.71 11.50
N GLY A 31 13.44 9.14 10.84
CA GLY A 31 14.60 9.76 11.47
C GLY A 31 14.24 11.03 12.24
N PHE A 32 13.39 11.89 11.68
CA PHE A 32 12.87 13.07 12.38
C PHE A 32 12.16 12.69 13.68
N GLY A 33 11.40 11.60 13.71
CA GLY A 33 10.73 11.12 14.92
C GLY A 33 11.68 10.73 16.04
N ALA A 34 12.80 10.09 15.69
CA ALA A 34 13.84 9.74 16.64
C ALA A 34 14.56 10.98 17.19
N LEU A 35 14.89 11.96 16.34
CA LEU A 35 15.54 13.20 16.76
C LEU A 35 14.63 14.06 17.66
N ASP A 36 13.36 14.26 17.30
CA ASP A 36 12.38 14.99 18.13
C ASP A 36 12.13 14.28 19.48
N GLY A 37 12.20 12.95 19.50
CA GLY A 37 12.12 12.19 20.74
C GLY A 37 13.37 12.38 21.62
N LEU A 38 14.55 12.36 21.00
CA LEU A 38 15.83 12.54 21.68
C LEU A 38 15.99 13.93 22.29
N GLU A 39 15.48 14.96 21.62
CA GLU A 39 15.44 16.34 22.13
C GLU A 39 14.71 16.42 23.48
N ARG A 40 13.65 15.62 23.66
CA ARG A 40 12.85 15.61 24.89
C ARG A 40 13.52 14.86 26.03
N GLN A 41 14.04 13.66 25.78
CA GLN A 41 14.76 12.89 26.81
C GLN A 41 15.75 11.85 26.26
N LYS A 42 16.82 11.60 27.02
CA LYS A 42 17.92 10.71 26.62
C LYS A 42 17.79 9.26 27.09
N MET A 43 16.99 8.98 28.13
CA MET A 43 16.88 7.61 28.70
C MET A 43 16.40 6.56 27.69
N GLY A 44 15.61 6.96 26.69
CA GLY A 44 15.10 6.07 25.64
C GLY A 44 15.99 5.93 24.41
N HIS A 45 17.19 6.52 24.38
CA HIS A 45 18.00 6.64 23.16
C HIS A 45 18.32 5.29 22.51
N GLU A 46 18.88 4.35 23.27
CA GLU A 46 19.31 3.05 22.70
C GLU A 46 18.13 2.26 22.15
N ALA A 47 17.04 2.19 22.92
CA ALA A 47 15.82 1.52 22.48
C ALA A 47 15.20 2.22 21.27
N GLY A 48 15.09 3.55 21.29
CA GLY A 48 14.54 4.36 20.21
C GLY A 48 15.35 4.24 18.92
N PHE A 49 16.68 4.24 19.02
CA PHE A 49 17.59 4.06 17.87
C PHE A 49 17.51 2.65 17.30
N ARG A 50 17.46 1.62 18.15
CA ARG A 50 17.26 0.23 17.70
C ARG A 50 15.93 0.08 16.97
N THR A 51 14.85 0.63 17.52
CA THR A 51 13.53 0.61 16.89
C THR A 51 13.52 1.36 15.56
N LEU A 52 14.21 2.51 15.48
CA LEU A 52 14.38 3.25 14.24
C LEU A 52 15.04 2.35 13.18
N MET A 53 16.21 1.78 13.47
CA MET A 53 16.95 0.97 12.50
C MET A 53 16.15 -0.24 11.99
N ILE A 54 15.45 -0.94 12.90
CA ILE A 54 14.60 -2.06 12.54
C ILE A 54 13.42 -1.59 11.67
N GLY A 55 12.74 -0.51 12.07
CA GLY A 55 11.59 0.02 11.36
C GLY A 55 11.93 0.53 9.96
N LEU A 56 13.05 1.25 9.82
CA LEU A 56 13.55 1.73 8.53
C LEU A 56 14.00 0.59 7.61
N GLY A 57 14.54 -0.49 8.18
CA GLY A 57 14.88 -1.71 7.43
C GLY A 57 13.66 -2.37 6.80
N ILE A 58 12.50 -2.35 7.47
CA ILE A 58 11.24 -2.86 6.89
C ILE A 58 10.73 -1.93 5.80
N THR A 59 10.76 -0.62 6.02
CA THR A 59 10.37 0.39 5.03
C THR A 59 11.17 0.29 3.72
N GLU A 60 12.43 -0.16 3.79
CA GLU A 60 13.28 -0.35 2.61
C GLU A 60 12.82 -1.52 1.71
N SER A 61 12.05 -2.48 2.24
CA SER A 61 11.64 -3.69 1.50
C SER A 61 10.89 -3.37 0.21
N GLY A 62 10.08 -2.30 0.19
CA GLY A 62 9.41 -1.81 -1.02
C GLY A 62 10.36 -1.33 -2.12
N ALA A 63 11.41 -0.60 -1.76
CA ALA A 63 12.44 -0.18 -2.72
C ALA A 63 13.23 -1.37 -3.25
N ILE A 64 13.54 -2.36 -2.40
CA ILE A 64 14.23 -3.59 -2.80
C ILE A 64 13.39 -4.36 -3.83
N LEU A 65 12.09 -4.56 -3.57
CA LEU A 65 11.20 -5.25 -4.51
C LEU A 65 11.05 -4.50 -5.84
N ALA A 66 10.98 -3.17 -5.79
CA ALA A 66 10.96 -2.35 -7.00
C ALA A 66 12.27 -2.46 -7.79
N PHE A 67 13.41 -2.47 -7.11
CA PHE A 67 14.72 -2.67 -7.72
C PHE A 67 14.85 -4.06 -8.38
N VAL A 68 14.36 -5.11 -7.71
CA VAL A 68 14.31 -6.46 -8.28
C VAL A 68 13.41 -6.47 -9.53
N ALA A 69 12.23 -5.85 -9.48
CA ALA A 69 11.34 -5.74 -10.63
C ALA A 69 12.00 -5.02 -11.82
N VAL A 70 12.76 -3.94 -11.55
CA VAL A 70 13.54 -3.19 -12.54
C VAL A 70 14.58 -4.07 -13.21
N ILE A 71 15.39 -4.79 -12.42
CA ILE A 71 16.40 -5.74 -12.93
C ILE A 71 15.73 -6.77 -13.83
N LEU A 72 14.68 -7.43 -13.34
CA LEU A 72 13.96 -8.46 -14.07
C LEU A 72 13.32 -7.96 -15.36
N SER A 73 13.00 -6.66 -15.44
CA SER A 73 12.40 -6.06 -16.62
C SER A 73 13.45 -5.60 -17.64
N ILE A 74 14.55 -4.99 -17.20
CA ILE A 74 15.60 -4.45 -18.09
C ILE A 74 16.27 -5.56 -18.90
N PHE A 75 16.58 -6.70 -18.27
CA PHE A 75 17.24 -7.81 -18.96
C PHE A 75 16.36 -8.49 -20.02
N ASP A 76 15.05 -8.29 -19.96
CA ASP A 76 14.10 -8.86 -20.91
C ASP A 76 13.73 -7.87 -22.06
N ILE A 77 14.35 -6.68 -22.10
CA ILE A 77 14.12 -5.71 -23.18
C ILE A 77 15.05 -6.04 -24.36
N SER A 78 14.45 -6.52 -25.46
CA SER A 78 15.12 -6.70 -26.74
C SER A 78 14.48 -5.82 -27.82
N LYS A 79 15.31 -5.22 -28.68
CA LYS A 79 14.85 -4.31 -29.74
C LYS A 79 13.93 -4.99 -30.75
N ASP A 80 14.18 -6.27 -31.04
CA ASP A 80 13.53 -6.98 -32.14
C ASP A 80 12.13 -7.50 -31.78
N THR A 81 11.80 -7.63 -30.49
CA THR A 81 10.52 -8.23 -30.05
C THR A 81 9.58 -7.23 -29.36
N THR A 82 10.02 -5.99 -29.12
CA THR A 82 9.23 -5.02 -28.35
C THR A 82 8.17 -4.36 -29.24
N THR A 83 6.95 -4.90 -29.21
CA THR A 83 5.77 -4.25 -29.79
C THR A 83 5.23 -3.16 -28.86
N MET A 84 4.38 -2.26 -29.37
CA MET A 84 3.76 -1.22 -28.54
C MET A 84 2.95 -1.80 -27.38
N GLY A 85 2.29 -2.96 -27.58
CA GLY A 85 1.54 -3.64 -26.53
C GLY A 85 2.44 -4.14 -25.40
N VAL A 86 3.61 -4.68 -25.72
CA VAL A 86 4.63 -5.11 -24.76
C VAL A 86 5.16 -3.91 -23.96
N GLY A 87 5.44 -2.80 -24.65
CA GLY A 87 5.86 -1.55 -24.03
C GLY A 87 4.84 -1.05 -23.00
N LEU A 88 3.55 -1.02 -23.36
CA LEU A 88 2.46 -0.58 -22.47
C LEU A 88 2.31 -1.47 -21.24
N ALA A 89 2.31 -2.80 -21.42
CA ALA A 89 2.18 -3.74 -20.31
C ALA A 89 3.34 -3.58 -19.30
N ARG A 90 4.58 -3.47 -19.80
CA ARG A 90 5.78 -3.26 -18.97
C ARG A 90 5.78 -1.89 -18.29
N PHE A 91 5.32 -0.85 -18.99
CA PHE A 91 5.16 0.47 -18.40
C PHE A 91 4.16 0.44 -17.24
N GLY A 92 3.00 -0.18 -17.45
CA GLY A 92 1.96 -0.32 -16.42
C GLY A 92 2.44 -1.07 -15.20
N SER A 93 3.06 -2.25 -15.38
CA SER A 93 3.52 -3.06 -14.26
C SER A 93 4.65 -2.38 -13.47
N GLY A 94 5.59 -1.72 -14.14
CA GLY A 94 6.64 -0.92 -13.50
C GLY A 94 6.08 0.30 -12.76
N PHE A 95 5.18 1.05 -13.38
CA PHE A 95 4.49 2.18 -12.75
C PHE A 95 3.74 1.75 -11.49
N ALA A 96 2.97 0.66 -11.56
CA ALA A 96 2.22 0.11 -10.44
C ALA A 96 3.14 -0.27 -9.28
N MET A 97 4.23 -1.00 -9.56
CA MET A 97 5.22 -1.38 -8.55
C MET A 97 5.83 -0.15 -7.86
N GLY A 98 6.24 0.85 -8.64
CA GLY A 98 6.84 2.08 -8.12
C GLY A 98 5.89 2.90 -7.26
N LEU A 99 4.65 3.11 -7.73
CA LEU A 99 3.65 3.90 -7.01
C LEU A 99 3.29 3.26 -5.67
N VAL A 100 3.03 1.94 -5.67
CA VAL A 100 2.67 1.23 -4.43
C VAL A 100 3.84 1.23 -3.44
N ALA A 101 5.06 0.94 -3.90
CA ALA A 101 6.26 1.03 -3.06
C ALA A 101 6.46 2.43 -2.47
N ALA A 102 6.18 3.48 -3.24
CA ALA A 102 6.30 4.86 -2.76
C ALA A 102 5.33 5.14 -1.60
N VAL A 103 4.06 4.79 -1.79
CA VAL A 103 2.99 5.08 -0.81
C VAL A 103 3.18 4.23 0.45
N VAL A 104 3.57 2.97 0.30
CA VAL A 104 3.85 2.07 1.42
C VAL A 104 5.08 2.54 2.19
N GLY A 105 6.18 2.86 1.51
CA GLY A 105 7.39 3.37 2.18
C GLY A 105 7.11 4.64 3.01
N PHE A 106 6.32 5.56 2.46
CA PHE A 106 5.90 6.76 3.18
C PHE A 106 5.00 6.45 4.38
N SER A 107 3.99 5.59 4.20
CA SER A 107 2.98 5.28 5.21
C SER A 107 3.54 4.42 6.36
N SER A 108 4.38 3.43 6.02
CA SER A 108 5.12 2.57 6.97
C SER A 108 6.01 3.40 7.88
N SER A 109 6.64 4.45 7.35
CA SER A 109 7.48 5.36 8.13
C SER A 109 6.73 6.24 9.12
N MET A 110 5.43 6.49 8.92
CA MET A 110 4.61 7.16 9.93
C MET A 110 4.52 6.36 11.23
N ALA A 111 4.50 5.02 11.12
CA ALA A 111 4.55 4.12 12.27
C ALA A 111 5.88 4.24 13.00
N VAL A 112 7.00 4.19 12.26
CA VAL A 112 8.36 4.33 12.80
C VAL A 112 8.53 5.64 13.56
N LYS A 113 8.17 6.76 12.91
CA LYS A 113 8.26 8.10 13.50
C LYS A 113 7.58 8.16 14.86
N GLU A 114 6.34 7.71 14.95
CA GLU A 114 5.55 7.85 16.16
C GLU A 114 5.87 6.77 17.21
N ALA A 115 6.30 5.58 16.79
CA ALA A 115 6.82 4.56 17.68
C ALA A 115 8.08 5.05 18.40
N CYS A 116 9.03 5.64 17.68
CA CYS A 116 10.22 6.27 18.27
C CYS A 116 9.81 7.32 19.30
N LYS A 117 8.94 8.28 18.94
CA LYS A 117 8.44 9.30 19.89
C LYS A 117 7.77 8.69 21.12
N SER A 118 7.02 7.61 20.94
CA SER A 118 6.32 6.91 22.03
C SER A 118 7.28 6.20 22.97
N ILE A 119 8.37 5.61 22.44
CA ILE A 119 9.47 5.06 23.22
C ILE A 119 10.15 6.15 24.04
N PHE A 120 10.40 7.31 23.43
CA PHE A 120 10.90 8.49 24.12
C PHE A 120 9.86 9.14 25.05
N ARG A 121 8.63 8.65 25.17
CA ARG A 121 7.72 9.01 26.28
C ARG A 121 7.71 7.94 27.35
N GLN A 122 7.88 6.67 26.96
CA GLN A 122 7.81 5.52 27.83
C GLN A 122 8.97 4.52 27.59
N PRO A 123 10.21 4.83 28.03
CA PRO A 123 11.37 3.98 27.77
C PRO A 123 11.21 2.55 28.29
N ASN A 124 10.59 2.38 29.44
CA ASN A 124 10.37 1.07 30.08
C ASN A 124 9.36 0.19 29.33
N PHE A 125 8.61 0.74 28.38
CA PHE A 125 7.63 0.01 27.56
C PHE A 125 8.10 -0.18 26.11
N ALA A 126 9.38 0.12 25.82
CA ALA A 126 9.89 0.22 24.47
C ALA A 126 9.81 -1.08 23.66
N GLN A 127 10.04 -2.23 24.32
CA GLN A 127 9.96 -3.52 23.64
C GLN A 127 8.56 -3.78 23.08
N LYS A 128 7.51 -3.51 23.87
CA LYS A 128 6.12 -3.68 23.42
C LYS A 128 5.75 -2.70 22.32
N ILE A 129 6.21 -1.45 22.39
CA ILE A 129 6.00 -0.47 21.30
C ILE A 129 6.71 -0.92 20.02
N THR A 130 7.93 -1.45 20.13
CA THR A 130 8.69 -1.96 18.98
C THR A 130 7.98 -3.15 18.34
N THR A 131 7.53 -4.12 19.15
CA THR A 131 6.77 -5.27 18.65
C THR A 131 5.45 -4.84 18.00
N PHE A 132 4.74 -3.88 18.59
CA PHE A 132 3.53 -3.33 18.01
C PHE A 132 3.79 -2.66 16.65
N MET A 133 4.81 -1.80 16.58
CA MET A 133 5.24 -1.15 15.34
C MET A 133 5.59 -2.19 14.27
N LEU A 134 6.38 -3.20 14.62
CA LEU A 134 6.76 -4.27 13.70
C LEU A 134 5.57 -4.99 13.09
N ILE A 135 4.63 -5.44 13.94
CA ILE A 135 3.44 -6.18 13.49
C ILE A 135 2.59 -5.30 12.57
N THR A 136 2.37 -4.04 12.96
CA THR A 136 1.51 -3.12 12.20
C THR A 136 2.15 -2.64 10.91
N GLN A 137 3.50 -2.48 10.87
CA GLN A 137 4.24 -2.24 9.64
C GLN A 137 4.16 -3.42 8.69
N SER A 138 4.32 -4.66 9.17
CA SER A 138 4.20 -5.85 8.30
C SER A 138 2.85 -5.92 7.58
N ILE A 139 1.78 -5.41 8.20
CA ILE A 139 0.46 -5.31 7.56
C ILE A 139 0.46 -4.20 6.50
N ILE A 140 1.03 -3.02 6.81
CA ILE A 140 1.17 -1.90 5.86
C ILE A 140 1.99 -2.28 4.61
N GLU A 141 2.92 -3.24 4.73
CA GLU A 141 3.78 -3.69 3.62
C GLU A 141 3.09 -4.69 2.65
N ALA A 142 1.97 -5.33 3.04
CA ALA A 142 1.28 -6.31 2.19
C ALA A 142 0.92 -5.82 0.78
N PRO A 143 0.47 -4.56 0.56
CA PRO A 143 0.20 -4.00 -0.76
C PRO A 143 1.39 -4.03 -1.72
N VAL A 144 2.62 -3.83 -1.23
CA VAL A 144 3.84 -3.95 -2.07
C VAL A 144 4.00 -5.37 -2.60
N ILE A 145 3.74 -6.36 -1.75
CA ILE A 145 3.85 -7.77 -2.13
C ILE A 145 2.81 -8.09 -3.21
N PHE A 146 1.57 -7.61 -3.07
CA PHE A 146 0.54 -7.79 -4.09
C PHE A 146 0.91 -7.11 -5.42
N ALA A 147 1.44 -5.89 -5.39
CA ALA A 147 1.92 -5.21 -6.59
C ALA A 147 3.07 -5.97 -7.26
N PHE A 148 4.00 -6.52 -6.48
CA PHE A 148 5.10 -7.34 -6.99
C PHE A 148 4.60 -8.66 -7.62
N ILE A 149 3.61 -9.31 -7.01
CA ILE A 149 2.96 -10.50 -7.58
C ILE A 149 2.30 -10.16 -8.91
N ILE A 150 1.52 -9.07 -8.99
CA ILE A 150 0.91 -8.62 -10.25
C ILE A 150 1.97 -8.30 -11.30
N PHE A 151 3.08 -7.65 -10.91
CA PHE A 151 4.22 -7.42 -11.80
C PHE A 151 4.77 -8.73 -12.38
N LEU A 152 5.01 -9.74 -11.54
CA LEU A 152 5.51 -11.05 -11.99
C LEU A 152 4.51 -11.78 -12.88
N ILE A 153 3.22 -11.72 -12.58
CA ILE A 153 2.19 -12.33 -13.42
C ILE A 153 2.11 -11.62 -14.78
N ILE A 154 2.06 -10.29 -14.81
CA ILE A 154 2.06 -9.56 -16.10
C ILE A 154 3.31 -9.93 -16.91
N LYS A 155 4.46 -10.05 -16.26
CA LYS A 155 5.70 -10.47 -16.91
C LYS A 155 5.57 -11.83 -17.61
N THR A 156 4.94 -12.82 -16.97
CA THR A 156 4.78 -14.17 -17.58
C THR A 156 3.77 -14.20 -18.71
N PHE A 157 2.74 -13.34 -18.66
CA PHE A 157 1.73 -13.22 -19.72
C PHE A 157 2.21 -12.42 -20.94
N VAL A 158 3.34 -11.70 -20.81
CA VAL A 158 3.91 -10.95 -21.93
C VAL A 158 4.65 -11.90 -22.88
N VAL A 159 3.89 -12.60 -23.74
CA VAL A 159 4.42 -13.51 -24.78
C VAL A 159 4.48 -12.78 -26.11
N ASN A 160 5.68 -12.53 -26.64
CA ASN A 160 5.85 -11.80 -27.90
C ASN A 160 5.37 -12.64 -29.11
N PRO A 161 4.65 -12.05 -30.09
CA PRO A 161 4.14 -10.68 -30.13
C PRO A 161 2.77 -10.53 -29.46
N ILE A 162 2.59 -9.43 -28.73
CA ILE A 162 1.31 -9.05 -28.12
C ILE A 162 0.68 -7.92 -28.93
N SER A 163 -0.63 -7.99 -29.13
CA SER A 163 -1.40 -6.91 -29.77
C SER A 163 -1.46 -5.66 -28.90
N LEU A 164 -1.71 -4.49 -29.50
CA LEU A 164 -1.87 -3.25 -28.75
C LEU A 164 -2.99 -3.35 -27.70
N TYR A 165 -4.12 -3.96 -28.07
CA TYR A 165 -5.29 -4.10 -27.20
C TYR A 165 -5.01 -4.97 -25.98
N GLN A 166 -4.31 -6.09 -26.15
CA GLN A 166 -3.86 -6.93 -25.03
C GLN A 166 -2.87 -6.18 -24.13
N GLY A 167 -1.98 -5.38 -24.70
CA GLY A 167 -1.08 -4.51 -23.93
C GLY A 167 -1.84 -3.47 -23.08
N MET A 168 -2.86 -2.83 -23.65
CA MET A 168 -3.72 -1.89 -22.91
C MET A 168 -4.54 -2.58 -21.81
N HIS A 169 -4.96 -3.82 -22.05
CA HIS A 169 -5.67 -4.63 -21.06
C HIS A 169 -4.77 -4.97 -19.86
N LEU A 170 -3.53 -5.41 -20.09
CA LEU A 170 -2.55 -5.66 -19.01
C LEU A 170 -2.15 -4.37 -18.30
N PHE A 171 -2.06 -3.25 -19.03
CA PHE A 171 -1.86 -1.93 -18.45
C PHE A 171 -3.01 -1.55 -17.50
N ALA A 172 -4.26 -1.79 -17.90
CA ALA A 172 -5.42 -1.55 -17.04
C ALA A 172 -5.39 -2.40 -15.76
N ALA A 173 -5.01 -3.69 -15.86
CA ALA A 173 -4.82 -4.53 -14.68
C ALA A 173 -3.78 -3.94 -13.71
N ALA A 174 -2.63 -3.50 -14.23
CA ALA A 174 -1.61 -2.85 -13.41
C ALA A 174 -2.12 -1.55 -12.75
N LEU A 175 -2.94 -0.76 -13.44
CA LEU A 175 -3.53 0.46 -12.86
C LEU A 175 -4.50 0.17 -11.70
N VAL A 176 -5.27 -0.93 -11.76
CA VAL A 176 -6.19 -1.33 -10.69
C VAL A 176 -5.43 -1.47 -9.39
N ILE A 177 -4.35 -2.28 -9.38
CA ILE A 177 -3.56 -2.50 -8.17
C ILE A 177 -2.82 -1.22 -7.76
N ALA A 178 -2.31 -0.45 -8.73
CA ALA A 178 -1.58 0.79 -8.45
C ALA A 178 -2.39 1.78 -7.62
N PHE A 179 -3.61 2.09 -8.05
CA PHE A 179 -4.49 3.04 -7.37
C PHE A 179 -5.27 2.41 -6.21
N GLY A 180 -5.63 1.13 -6.35
CA GLY A 180 -6.35 0.36 -5.34
C GLY A 180 -5.65 0.29 -3.99
N CYS A 181 -4.32 0.25 -4.00
CA CYS A 181 -3.51 0.22 -2.78
C CYS A 181 -3.38 1.60 -2.10
N VAL A 182 -3.48 2.71 -2.84
CA VAL A 182 -3.09 4.04 -2.33
C VAL A 182 -3.87 4.44 -1.09
N GLY A 183 -5.20 4.35 -1.14
CA GLY A 183 -6.06 4.77 -0.02
C GLY A 183 -5.86 3.94 1.24
N PRO A 184 -6.03 2.61 1.16
CA PRO A 184 -5.81 1.70 2.29
C PRO A 184 -4.46 1.91 2.97
N THR A 185 -3.37 1.97 2.19
CA THR A 185 -2.02 2.16 2.73
C THR A 185 -1.88 3.48 3.48
N ILE A 186 -2.35 4.60 2.90
CA ILE A 186 -2.32 5.91 3.58
C ILE A 186 -3.17 5.86 4.85
N GLY A 187 -4.38 5.28 4.77
CA GLY A 187 -5.29 5.11 5.89
C GLY A 187 -4.67 4.32 7.05
N GLN A 188 -3.98 3.21 6.75
CA GLN A 188 -3.25 2.42 7.74
C GLN A 188 -2.08 3.20 8.33
N GLY A 189 -1.30 3.95 7.54
CA GLY A 189 -0.21 4.78 8.05
C GLY A 189 -0.70 5.83 9.06
N ILE A 190 -1.79 6.54 8.74
CA ILE A 190 -2.42 7.52 9.63
C ILE A 190 -2.92 6.82 10.91
N PHE A 191 -3.57 5.66 10.74
CA PHE A 191 -4.11 4.88 11.84
C PHE A 191 -3.02 4.39 12.81
N VAL A 192 -2.00 3.71 12.29
CA VAL A 192 -0.91 3.16 13.10
C VAL A 192 -0.13 4.25 13.79
N LYS A 193 0.10 5.39 13.13
CA LYS A 193 0.65 6.59 13.79
C LYS A 193 -0.19 6.97 15.02
N SER A 194 -1.51 7.08 14.87
CA SER A 194 -2.40 7.39 15.99
C SER A 194 -2.36 6.32 17.08
N ALA A 195 -2.31 5.04 16.71
CA ALA A 195 -2.25 3.93 17.65
C ALA A 195 -0.94 3.90 18.46
N CYS A 196 0.20 4.08 17.80
CA CYS A 196 1.51 4.24 18.45
C CYS A 196 1.48 5.41 19.43
N HIS A 197 0.98 6.57 18.99
CA HIS A 197 0.85 7.76 19.84
C HIS A 197 0.00 7.50 21.08
N SER A 198 -1.15 6.84 20.90
CA SER A 198 -2.06 6.44 21.98
C SER A 198 -1.39 5.53 23.01
N ILE A 199 -0.62 4.52 22.57
CA ILE A 199 0.16 3.66 23.48
C ILE A 199 1.20 4.49 24.24
N GLY A 200 1.88 5.41 23.54
CA GLY A 200 2.85 6.33 24.13
C GLY A 200 2.27 7.30 25.16
N LEU A 201 0.97 7.61 25.09
CA LEU A 201 0.26 8.39 26.11
C LEU A 201 -0.26 7.53 27.26
N ASN A 202 -0.86 6.38 26.96
CA ASN A 202 -1.43 5.49 27.96
C ASN A 202 -1.09 4.01 27.73
N LYS A 203 -0.05 3.52 28.40
CA LYS A 203 0.35 2.10 28.35
C LYS A 203 -0.65 1.13 28.94
N SER A 204 -1.51 1.55 29.88
CA SER A 204 -2.49 0.64 30.49
C SER A 204 -3.57 0.23 29.48
N ALA A 205 -3.82 1.07 28.47
CA ALA A 205 -4.74 0.79 27.39
C ALA A 205 -4.18 -0.17 26.32
N TYR A 206 -2.90 -0.59 26.40
CA TYR A 206 -2.25 -1.41 25.37
C TYR A 206 -3.02 -2.71 25.07
N SER A 207 -3.53 -3.40 26.09
CA SER A 207 -4.28 -4.66 25.94
C SER A 207 -5.58 -4.51 25.14
N LYS A 208 -6.10 -3.29 25.04
CA LYS A 208 -7.29 -2.93 24.26
C LYS A 208 -6.92 -2.37 22.89
N ILE A 209 -5.89 -1.51 22.82
CA ILE A 209 -5.43 -0.90 21.57
C ILE A 209 -4.83 -1.94 20.62
N PHE A 210 -4.06 -2.91 21.14
CA PHE A 210 -3.40 -3.93 20.34
C PHE A 210 -4.39 -4.74 19.48
N PRO A 211 -5.37 -5.46 20.07
CA PRO A 211 -6.32 -6.25 19.27
C PRO A 211 -7.16 -5.35 18.36
N PHE A 212 -7.64 -4.20 18.87
CA PHE A 212 -8.40 -3.24 18.07
C PHE A 212 -7.65 -2.79 16.81
N THR A 213 -6.34 -2.60 16.91
CA THR A 213 -5.50 -2.21 15.77
C THR A 213 -5.48 -3.29 14.71
N LEU A 214 -5.27 -4.55 15.10
CA LEU A 214 -5.24 -5.66 14.15
C LEU A 214 -6.58 -5.83 13.43
N PHE A 215 -7.70 -5.77 14.15
CA PHE A 215 -9.02 -5.85 13.55
C PHE A 215 -9.28 -4.68 12.59
N SER A 216 -8.98 -3.45 13.01
CA SER A 216 -9.22 -2.26 12.18
C SER A 216 -8.31 -2.23 10.95
N GLN A 217 -7.04 -2.64 11.05
CA GLN A 217 -6.16 -2.74 9.89
C GLN A 217 -6.65 -3.78 8.87
N ALA A 218 -7.17 -4.92 9.34
CA ALA A 218 -7.73 -5.94 8.45
C ALA A 218 -8.92 -5.40 7.65
N ILE A 219 -9.75 -4.54 8.27
CA ILE A 219 -10.86 -3.87 7.56
C ILE A 219 -10.32 -2.84 6.58
N ILE A 220 -9.34 -2.00 6.97
CA ILE A 220 -8.75 -1.01 6.04
C ILE A 220 -8.12 -1.69 4.82
N GLU A 221 -7.60 -2.91 4.95
CA GLU A 221 -6.96 -3.68 3.88
C GLU A 221 -7.95 -4.27 2.85
N THR A 222 -9.25 -4.39 3.16
CA THR A 222 -10.21 -5.06 2.26
C THR A 222 -10.25 -4.50 0.83
N PRO A 223 -10.19 -3.18 0.58
CA PRO A 223 -10.15 -2.64 -0.78
C PRO A 223 -8.87 -3.00 -1.56
N VAL A 224 -7.76 -3.27 -0.87
CA VAL A 224 -6.52 -3.78 -1.50
C VAL A 224 -6.77 -5.16 -2.09
N ILE A 225 -7.41 -6.04 -1.32
CA ILE A 225 -7.75 -7.39 -1.76
C ILE A 225 -8.73 -7.35 -2.94
N PHE A 226 -9.73 -6.47 -2.91
CA PHE A 226 -10.64 -6.28 -4.05
C PHE A 226 -9.91 -5.84 -5.31
N SER A 227 -8.97 -4.90 -5.18
CA SER A 227 -8.16 -4.40 -6.28
C SER A 227 -7.22 -5.49 -6.83
N PHE A 228 -6.62 -6.30 -5.96
CA PHE A 228 -5.81 -7.45 -6.34
C PHE A 228 -6.64 -8.49 -7.11
N ILE A 229 -7.85 -8.82 -6.63
CA ILE A 229 -8.75 -9.76 -7.31
C ILE A 229 -9.15 -9.23 -8.69
N VAL A 230 -9.55 -7.96 -8.82
CA VAL A 230 -9.91 -7.37 -10.11
C VAL A 230 -8.72 -7.35 -11.07
N SER A 231 -7.52 -6.98 -10.59
CA SER A 231 -6.29 -7.03 -11.39
C SER A 231 -6.00 -8.45 -11.88
N PHE A 232 -6.13 -9.46 -11.00
CA PHE A 232 -5.93 -10.87 -11.34
C PHE A 232 -6.95 -11.35 -12.37
N LEU A 233 -8.24 -11.04 -12.15
CA LEU A 233 -9.32 -11.41 -13.07
C LEU A 233 -9.15 -10.78 -14.45
N LEU A 234 -8.69 -9.53 -14.53
CA LEU A 234 -8.35 -8.91 -15.81
C LEU A 234 -7.27 -9.75 -16.51
N ILE A 235 -6.11 -9.95 -15.88
CA ILE A 235 -4.98 -10.68 -16.51
C ILE A 235 -5.38 -12.06 -17.06
N TYR A 236 -6.22 -12.81 -16.33
CA TYR A 236 -6.67 -14.14 -16.75
C TYR A 236 -7.93 -14.15 -17.62
N SER A 237 -8.62 -13.02 -17.77
CA SER A 237 -9.77 -12.93 -18.66
C SER A 237 -9.30 -13.11 -20.10
N LYS A 238 -9.78 -14.17 -20.76
CA LYS A 238 -9.51 -14.41 -22.17
C LYS A 238 -10.22 -13.30 -22.95
N SER A 239 -9.50 -12.23 -23.31
CA SER A 239 -10.01 -11.21 -24.22
C SER A 239 -10.30 -11.89 -25.57
N SER A 240 -11.55 -12.30 -25.74
CA SER A 240 -12.06 -13.06 -26.88
C SER A 240 -12.20 -12.20 -28.13
N SER A 241 -11.90 -10.91 -28.03
CA SER A 241 -12.01 -9.99 -29.15
C SER A 241 -10.89 -8.97 -29.13
N LEU A 242 -10.18 -8.83 -30.25
CA LEU A 242 -9.27 -7.71 -30.56
C LEU A 242 -10.05 -6.37 -30.72
N LEU A 243 -11.16 -6.20 -30.01
CA LEU A 243 -12.06 -5.09 -30.15
C LEU A 243 -11.74 -4.01 -29.12
N PHE A 244 -11.80 -2.77 -29.58
CA PHE A 244 -11.65 -1.55 -28.78
C PHE A 244 -12.57 -1.55 -27.53
N THR A 245 -13.77 -2.15 -27.63
CA THR A 245 -14.72 -2.29 -26.52
C THR A 245 -14.15 -3.06 -25.33
N SER A 246 -13.41 -4.15 -25.55
CA SER A 246 -12.80 -4.92 -24.46
C SER A 246 -11.79 -4.09 -23.67
N VAL A 247 -11.03 -3.24 -24.36
CA VAL A 247 -10.05 -2.34 -23.72
C VAL A 247 -10.75 -1.24 -22.92
N VAL A 248 -11.81 -0.65 -23.46
CA VAL A 248 -12.60 0.36 -22.74
C VAL A 248 -13.21 -0.24 -21.46
N SER A 249 -13.78 -1.45 -21.54
CA SER A 249 -14.29 -2.15 -20.35
C SER A 249 -13.22 -2.39 -19.30
N SER A 250 -12.02 -2.81 -19.72
CA SER A 250 -10.89 -3.07 -18.82
C SER A 250 -10.42 -1.80 -18.10
N LEU A 251 -10.32 -0.69 -18.84
CA LEU A 251 -9.92 0.59 -18.26
C LEU A 251 -11.02 1.16 -17.34
N ALA A 252 -12.29 1.00 -17.71
CA ALA A 252 -13.41 1.40 -16.87
C ALA A 252 -13.45 0.61 -15.55
N ALA A 253 -13.18 -0.70 -15.59
CA ALA A 253 -13.02 -1.52 -14.39
C ALA A 253 -11.84 -1.04 -13.52
N ALA A 254 -10.71 -0.69 -14.15
CA ALA A 254 -9.55 -0.13 -13.46
C ALA A 254 -9.85 1.19 -12.75
N ILE A 255 -10.58 2.09 -13.41
CA ILE A 255 -10.97 3.37 -12.82
C ILE A 255 -11.95 3.16 -11.66
N ALA A 256 -12.99 2.33 -11.87
CA ALA A 256 -14.00 2.07 -10.87
C ALA A 256 -13.39 1.50 -9.57
N MET A 257 -12.65 0.39 -9.66
CA MET A 257 -12.07 -0.23 -8.48
C MET A 257 -10.87 0.55 -7.93
N GLY A 258 -9.94 0.97 -8.79
CA GLY A 258 -8.71 1.63 -8.38
C GLY A 258 -8.95 2.93 -7.61
N PHE A 259 -9.80 3.83 -8.15
CA PHE A 259 -10.13 5.08 -7.45
C PHE A 259 -11.16 4.88 -6.33
N GLY A 260 -12.08 3.92 -6.48
CA GLY A 260 -13.08 3.60 -5.47
C GLY A 260 -12.49 3.17 -4.12
N ALA A 261 -11.31 2.53 -4.13
CA ALA A 261 -10.59 2.14 -2.93
C ALA A 261 -9.97 3.33 -2.16
N ILE A 262 -9.66 4.45 -2.84
CA ILE A 262 -8.86 5.53 -2.26
C ILE A 262 -9.59 6.19 -1.08
N GLY A 263 -10.82 6.64 -1.31
CA GLY A 263 -11.62 7.34 -0.30
C GLY A 263 -11.98 6.44 0.89
N VAL A 264 -12.26 5.17 0.61
CA VAL A 264 -12.64 4.17 1.62
C VAL A 264 -11.49 3.92 2.58
N GLY A 265 -10.32 3.56 2.07
CA GLY A 265 -9.16 3.25 2.90
C GLY A 265 -8.73 4.42 3.81
N ILE A 266 -8.69 5.64 3.27
CA ILE A 266 -8.32 6.84 4.05
C ILE A 266 -9.36 7.12 5.15
N SER A 267 -10.65 7.06 4.82
CA SER A 267 -11.73 7.36 5.76
C SER A 267 -11.81 6.33 6.89
N THR A 268 -11.72 5.04 6.56
CA THR A 268 -11.67 3.92 7.52
C THR A 268 -10.48 4.09 8.48
N GLY A 269 -9.31 4.49 7.98
CA GLY A 269 -8.13 4.81 8.79
C GLY A 269 -8.33 6.02 9.71
N TYR A 270 -9.01 7.07 9.25
CA TYR A 270 -9.27 8.27 10.05
C TYR A 270 -10.21 7.99 11.23
N VAL A 271 -11.28 7.22 11.00
CA VAL A 271 -12.21 6.80 12.05
C VAL A 271 -11.48 5.95 13.10
N ALA A 272 -10.72 4.95 12.66
CA ALA A 272 -9.93 4.09 13.55
C ALA A 272 -8.89 4.91 14.35
N SER A 273 -8.29 5.92 13.74
CA SER A 273 -7.34 6.83 14.40
C SER A 273 -7.97 7.56 15.59
N LYS A 274 -9.18 8.09 15.42
CA LYS A 274 -9.90 8.79 16.49
C LYS A 274 -10.33 7.81 17.59
N ALA A 275 -10.79 6.62 17.22
CA ALA A 275 -11.12 5.56 18.17
C ALA A 275 -9.92 5.16 19.03
N CYS A 276 -8.72 5.01 18.45
CA CYS A 276 -7.50 4.73 19.21
C CYS A 276 -7.19 5.79 20.28
N LYS A 277 -7.43 7.08 20.00
CA LYS A 277 -7.25 8.15 20.98
C LYS A 277 -8.29 8.05 22.09
N MET A 278 -9.55 7.80 21.73
CA MET A 278 -10.63 7.61 22.71
C MET A 278 -10.40 6.40 23.62
N ILE A 279 -9.87 5.28 23.08
CA ILE A 279 -9.53 4.09 23.87
C ILE A 279 -8.39 4.40 24.84
N ALA A 280 -7.41 5.22 24.45
CA ALA A 280 -6.33 5.65 25.33
C ALA A 280 -6.81 6.58 26.45
N GLU A 281 -7.74 7.49 26.16
CA GLU A 281 -8.31 8.43 27.13
C GLU A 281 -9.30 7.75 28.08
N ASN A 282 -10.18 6.90 27.57
CA ASN A 282 -11.25 6.25 28.33
C ASN A 282 -11.32 4.74 28.04
N PRO A 283 -10.38 3.94 28.59
CA PRO A 283 -10.30 2.51 28.29
C PRO A 283 -11.58 1.74 28.68
N ASP A 284 -12.32 2.19 29.68
CA ASP A 284 -13.52 1.48 30.20
C ASP A 284 -14.67 1.47 29.18
N ASN A 285 -14.71 2.46 28.29
CA ASN A 285 -15.70 2.56 27.22
C ASN A 285 -15.31 1.78 25.94
N TYR A 286 -14.32 0.89 26.02
CA TYR A 286 -13.78 0.16 24.87
C TYR A 286 -14.85 -0.53 24.01
N ASN A 287 -15.78 -1.27 24.63
CA ASN A 287 -16.79 -2.02 23.89
C ASN A 287 -17.72 -1.11 23.07
N LEU A 288 -18.07 0.05 23.62
CA LEU A 288 -18.88 1.06 22.93
C LEU A 288 -18.09 1.68 21.76
N ILE A 289 -16.83 2.04 21.99
CA ILE A 289 -15.96 2.62 20.96
C ILE A 289 -15.73 1.63 19.82
N LEU A 290 -15.42 0.37 20.14
CA LEU A 290 -15.24 -0.71 19.19
C LEU A 290 -16.48 -0.88 18.32
N ARG A 291 -17.67 -1.06 18.93
CA ARG A 291 -18.91 -1.29 18.19
C ARG A 291 -19.23 -0.13 17.23
N ASN A 292 -19.11 1.11 17.70
CA ASN A 292 -19.38 2.28 16.88
C ASN A 292 -18.37 2.43 15.75
N THR A 293 -17.10 2.10 16.00
CA THR A 293 -16.06 2.10 14.97
C THR A 293 -16.35 1.06 13.89
N LEU A 294 -16.61 -0.19 14.28
CA LEU A 294 -16.89 -1.28 13.34
C LEU A 294 -18.13 -0.99 12.48
N MET A 295 -19.19 -0.47 13.09
CA MET A 295 -20.41 -0.08 12.36
C MET A 295 -20.11 1.03 11.34
N THR A 296 -19.30 2.03 11.73
CA THR A 296 -18.92 3.13 10.85
C THR A 296 -18.04 2.66 9.70
N GLN A 297 -17.03 1.84 9.99
CA GLN A 297 -16.14 1.26 8.97
C GLN A 297 -16.93 0.37 8.00
N ALA A 298 -17.88 -0.44 8.48
CA ALA A 298 -18.73 -1.25 7.62
C ALA A 298 -19.56 -0.39 6.64
N ILE A 299 -20.07 0.77 7.08
CA ILE A 299 -20.78 1.70 6.19
C ILE A 299 -19.82 2.31 5.16
N ILE A 300 -18.61 2.70 5.56
CA ILE A 300 -17.59 3.25 4.64
C ILE A 300 -17.21 2.20 3.57
N GLU A 301 -17.00 0.94 3.97
CA GLU A 301 -16.63 -0.16 3.07
C GLU A 301 -17.69 -0.46 1.99
N SER A 302 -18.95 -0.11 2.22
CA SER A 302 -20.01 -0.27 1.20
C SER A 302 -19.67 0.42 -0.13
N SER A 303 -18.96 1.55 -0.08
CA SER A 303 -18.53 2.28 -1.29
C SER A 303 -17.46 1.52 -2.09
N ALA A 304 -16.58 0.78 -1.42
CA ALA A 304 -15.62 -0.10 -2.08
C ALA A 304 -16.34 -1.30 -2.71
N ILE A 305 -17.36 -1.84 -2.04
CA ILE A 305 -18.19 -2.92 -2.59
C ILE A 305 -18.93 -2.45 -3.84
N TYR A 306 -19.52 -1.25 -3.86
CA TYR A 306 -20.16 -0.71 -5.06
C TYR A 306 -19.18 -0.58 -6.22
N SER A 307 -17.97 -0.09 -5.94
CA SER A 307 -16.89 0.05 -6.93
C SER A 307 -16.45 -1.31 -7.50
N LEU A 308 -16.32 -2.32 -6.63
CA LEU A 308 -16.04 -3.70 -7.02
C LEU A 308 -17.14 -4.27 -7.92
N VAL A 309 -18.41 -4.16 -7.52
CA VAL A 309 -19.54 -4.70 -8.28
C VAL A 309 -19.60 -4.07 -9.68
N ILE A 310 -19.42 -2.75 -9.79
CA ILE A 310 -19.39 -2.07 -11.10
C ILE A 310 -18.21 -2.55 -11.94
N ALA A 311 -17.01 -2.68 -11.36
CA ALA A 311 -15.86 -3.20 -12.08
C ALA A 311 -16.12 -4.62 -12.65
N LEU A 312 -16.67 -5.51 -11.83
CA LEU A 312 -17.02 -6.87 -12.25
C LEU A 312 -18.10 -6.91 -13.34
N PHE A 313 -19.15 -6.09 -13.22
CA PHE A 313 -20.21 -6.03 -14.24
C PHE A 313 -19.71 -5.50 -15.58
N VAL A 314 -18.82 -4.50 -15.58
CA VAL A 314 -18.25 -3.97 -16.81
C VAL A 314 -17.31 -4.98 -17.49
N MET A 315 -16.66 -5.85 -16.72
CA MET A 315 -15.78 -6.89 -17.26
C MET A 315 -16.52 -8.02 -17.99
N TRP A 316 -17.72 -8.38 -17.55
CA TRP A 316 -18.47 -9.55 -18.07
C TRP A 316 -19.71 -9.22 -18.89
N LYS A 317 -19.95 -7.95 -19.21
CA LYS A 317 -20.99 -7.52 -20.13
C LYS A 317 -20.45 -7.34 -21.54
#